data_AF-M5SZZ9-F1
#
_entry.id   AF-M5SZZ9-F1
#
_cell.length_a   1.000
_cell.length_b   1.000
_cell.length_c   1.000
_cell.angle_alpha   90.00
_cell.angle_beta   90.00
_cell.angle_gamma   90.00
#
_symmetry.space_group_name_H-M   'P 1'
#
loop_
_entity.id
_entity.type
_entity.pdbx_description
1 polymer ?
#
loop_
_entity_poly.entity_id
_entity_poly.type
_entity_poly.pdbx_seq_one_letter_code
_entity_poly.pdbx_strand_id
1 'polypeptide(L)'
;MNSKIYFGGEAISMAELPDRIRDWVNGRDESTANRPTQVRLRIDQSVPYGKIEPVLREIASLQIRDVSIVVNPNSGNSTAGGKAP
;
A
#
# COMPACT_ATOMS: atom_id res chain seq x y z
N MET A 1 -4.87 -17.22 -7.68
CA MET A 1 -4.49 -15.83 -8.02
C MET A 1 -3.27 -15.46 -7.18
N ASN A 2 -2.16 -15.11 -7.83
CA ASN A 2 -0.95 -14.63 -7.13
C ASN A 2 -1.10 -13.12 -6.93
N SER A 3 -1.45 -12.70 -5.72
CA SER A 3 -1.51 -11.28 -5.35
C SER A 3 -0.08 -10.75 -5.21
N LYS A 4 0.21 -9.60 -5.84
CA LYS A 4 1.48 -8.90 -5.70
C LYS A 4 1.29 -7.68 -4.79
N ILE A 5 2.32 -7.33 -4.03
CA ILE A 5 2.33 -6.13 -3.21
C ILE A 5 3.20 -5.11 -3.92
N TYR A 6 2.76 -3.85 -3.95
CA TYR A 6 3.50 -2.77 -4.55
C TYR A 6 3.71 -1.65 -3.53
N PHE A 7 4.93 -1.11 -3.45
CA PHE A 7 5.27 0.04 -2.62
C PHE A 7 6.01 1.08 -3.47
N GLY A 8 5.50 2.32 -3.52
CA GLY A 8 6.07 3.36 -4.38
C GLY A 8 6.08 3.04 -5.89
N GLY A 9 5.32 2.02 -6.33
CA GLY A 9 5.31 1.54 -7.72
C GLY A 9 6.20 0.30 -7.96
N GLU A 10 7.04 -0.08 -7.00
CA GLU A 10 7.89 -1.28 -7.08
C GLU A 10 7.19 -2.50 -6.50
N ALA A 11 7.31 -3.65 -7.17
CA ALA A 11 6.80 -4.91 -6.63
C ALA A 11 7.72 -5.40 -5.51
N ILE A 12 7.12 -5.73 -4.37
CA ILE A 12 7.82 -6.22 -3.18
C ILE A 12 7.17 -7.50 -2.66
N SER A 13 7.93 -8.29 -1.90
CA SER A 13 7.42 -9.40 -1.12
C SER A 13 6.84 -8.93 0.22
N MET A 14 6.08 -9.81 0.89
CA MET A 14 5.57 -9.54 2.24
C MET A 14 6.71 -9.35 3.25
N ALA A 15 7.83 -10.06 3.07
CA ALA A 15 8.98 -9.99 3.98
C ALA A 15 9.68 -8.62 3.92
N GLU A 16 9.63 -7.96 2.76
CA GLU A 16 10.26 -6.64 2.56
C GLU A 16 9.37 -5.48 3.01
N LEU A 17 8.06 -5.71 3.18
CA LEU A 17 7.09 -4.67 3.50
C LEU A 17 7.45 -3.87 4.77
N PRO A 18 7.83 -4.50 5.90
CA PRO A 18 8.15 -3.77 7.11
C PRO A 18 9.33 -2.83 6.93
N ASP A 19 10.39 -3.28 6.26
CA ASP A 19 11.60 -2.51 6.05
C ASP A 19 11.36 -1.36 5.08
N ARG A 20 10.62 -1.59 3.98
CA ARG A 20 10.24 -0.51 3.05
C ARG A 20 9.41 0.59 3.71
N ILE A 21 8.51 0.23 4.63
CA ILE A 21 7.73 1.21 5.39
C ILE A 21 8.64 1.97 6.36
N ARG A 22 9.55 1.30 7.08
CA ARG A 22 10.50 1.95 8.00
C ARG A 22 11.41 2.92 7.27
N ASP A 23 11.99 2.51 6.15
CA ASP A 23 12.84 3.36 5.31
C ASP A 23 12.09 4.61 4.85
N TRP A 24 10.83 4.44 4.42
CA TRP A 24 9.99 5.56 4.03
C TRP A 24 9.64 6.49 5.20
N VAL A 25 9.39 5.95 6.40
CA VAL A 25 9.11 6.76 7.59
C VAL A 25 10.36 7.52 8.04
N ASN A 26 11.52 6.86 8.07
CA ASN A 26 12.79 7.44 8.50
C ASN A 26 13.37 8.42 7.48
N GLY A 27 13.06 8.25 6.19
CA GLY A 27 13.46 9.16 5.11
C GLY A 27 12.63 10.44 5.02
N ARG A 28 11.67 10.66 5.93
CA ARG A 28 10.90 11.90 5.99
C ARG A 28 11.75 13.03 6.56
N ASP A 29 11.75 14.17 5.86
CA ASP A 29 12.33 15.42 6.36
C ASP A 29 11.78 15.78 7.75
N GLU A 30 12.62 16.40 8.60
CA GLU A 30 12.24 16.89 9.94
C GLU A 30 10.95 17.73 9.93
N SER A 31 10.71 18.50 8.85
CA SER A 31 9.50 19.30 8.68
C SER A 31 8.20 18.47 8.64
N THR A 32 8.32 17.18 8.34
CA THR A 32 7.21 16.21 8.27
C THR A 32 7.27 15.13 9.34
N ALA A 33 8.36 15.05 10.12
CA ALA A 33 8.55 14.08 11.21
C ALA A 33 7.50 14.24 12.33
N ASN A 34 7.00 15.46 12.56
CA ASN A 34 5.96 15.74 13.55
C ASN A 34 4.53 15.39 13.08
N ARG A 35 4.35 14.96 11.82
CA ARG A 35 3.04 14.55 11.32
C ARG A 35 2.86 13.05 11.53
N PRO A 36 1.66 12.59 11.95
CA PRO A 36 1.39 11.17 12.03
C PRO A 36 1.66 10.49 10.68
N THR A 37 2.26 9.31 10.73
CA THR A 37 2.49 8.49 9.54
C THR A 37 1.15 7.99 9.02
N GLN A 38 0.69 8.57 7.92
CA GLN A 38 -0.49 8.12 7.20
C GLN A 38 -0.11 7.15 6.07
N VAL A 39 -0.65 5.93 6.10
CA VAL A 39 -0.49 4.93 5.03
C VAL A 39 -1.78 4.83 4.23
N ARG A 40 -1.66 4.86 2.91
CA ARG A 40 -2.78 4.60 1.99
C ARG A 40 -2.63 3.21 1.39
N LEU A 41 -3.47 2.26 1.82
CA LEU A 41 -3.52 0.91 1.28
C LEU A 41 -4.54 0.85 0.14
N ARG A 42 -4.04 0.66 -1.09
CA ARG A 42 -4.88 0.42 -2.27
C ARG A 42 -4.98 -1.07 -2.54
N ILE A 43 -6.19 -1.56 -2.76
CA ILE A 43 -6.48 -2.99 -2.88
C ILE A 43 -7.36 -3.21 -4.11
N ASP A 44 -6.96 -4.11 -5.00
CA ASP A 44 -7.85 -4.53 -6.09
C ASP A 44 -9.00 -5.37 -5.52
N GLN A 45 -10.24 -5.10 -5.96
CA GLN A 45 -11.45 -5.78 -5.47
C GLN A 45 -11.41 -7.31 -5.59
N SER A 46 -10.64 -7.84 -6.56
CA SER A 46 -10.49 -9.28 -6.77
C SER A 46 -9.63 -9.98 -5.71
N VAL A 47 -8.91 -9.23 -4.87
CA VAL A 47 -8.05 -9.78 -3.82
C VAL A 47 -8.89 -10.17 -2.61
N PRO A 48 -8.89 -11.46 -2.20
CA PRO A 48 -9.66 -11.90 -1.05
C PRO A 48 -9.07 -11.38 0.26
N TYR A 49 -9.93 -11.16 1.26
CA TYR A 49 -9.52 -10.65 2.57
C TYR A 49 -8.38 -11.43 3.23
N GLY A 50 -8.35 -12.76 3.12
CA GLY A 50 -7.28 -13.58 3.68
C GLY A 50 -5.88 -13.28 3.12
N LYS A 51 -5.77 -12.56 1.99
CA LYS A 51 -4.50 -12.05 1.44
C LYS A 51 -4.18 -10.63 1.89
N ILE A 52 -5.20 -9.87 2.33
CA ILE A 52 -5.10 -8.49 2.79
C ILE A 52 -4.76 -8.45 4.28
N GLU A 53 -5.35 -9.34 5.07
CA GLU A 53 -5.20 -9.38 6.53
C GLU A 53 -3.73 -9.39 6.98
N PRO A 54 -2.81 -10.20 6.40
CA PRO A 54 -1.41 -10.17 6.82
C PRO A 54 -0.75 -8.81 6.59
N VAL A 55 -1.07 -8.12 5.48
CA VAL A 55 -0.57 -6.76 5.20
C VAL A 55 -1.03 -5.78 6.28
N LEU A 56 -2.30 -5.84 6.68
CA LEU A 56 -2.84 -4.98 7.73
C LEU A 56 -2.18 -5.25 9.09
N ARG A 57 -1.91 -6.52 9.41
CA ARG A 57 -1.20 -6.90 10.64
C ARG A 57 0.24 -6.36 10.66
N GLU A 58 0.95 -6.43 9.53
CA GLU A 58 2.28 -5.85 9.41
C GLU A 58 2.27 -4.32 9.54
N ILE A 59 1.32 -3.61 8.91
CA ILE A 59 1.21 -2.16 9.07
C ILE A 59 0.93 -1.79 10.55
N ALA A 60 0.06 -2.55 11.22
CA ALA A 60 -0.25 -2.34 12.62
C ALA A 60 0.95 -2.63 13.56
N SER A 61 1.79 -3.63 13.25
CA SER A 61 2.98 -3.96 14.02
C SER A 61 4.01 -2.82 14.05
N LEU A 62 4.01 -1.99 13.01
CA LEU A 62 4.84 -0.77 12.89
C LEU A 62 4.24 0.44 13.62
N GLN A 63 3.19 0.25 14.41
CA GLN A 63 2.51 1.31 15.17
C GLN A 63 1.90 2.42 14.30
N ILE A 64 1.66 2.15 13.02
CA ILE A 64 0.98 3.06 12.11
C ILE A 64 -0.52 3.01 12.39
N ARG A 65 -1.07 4.13 12.87
CA ARG A 65 -2.48 4.22 13.29
C ARG A 65 -3.40 4.87 12.26
N ASP A 66 -2.85 5.67 11.35
CA ASP A 66 -3.61 6.36 10.31
C ASP A 66 -3.49 5.57 9.00
N VAL A 67 -4.48 4.71 8.74
CA VAL A 67 -4.53 3.87 7.54
C VAL A 67 -5.80 4.15 6.75
N SER A 68 -5.63 4.65 5.53
CA SER A 68 -6.72 4.84 4.57
C SER A 68 -6.79 3.65 3.61
N ILE A 69 -7.90 2.90 3.64
CA ILE A 69 -8.12 1.78 2.74
C ILE A 69 -8.94 2.24 1.53
N VAL A 70 -8.42 1.97 0.33
CA VAL A 70 -9.10 2.29 -0.94
C VAL A 70 -9.21 1.02 -1.75
N VAL A 71 -10.43 0.56 -1.98
CA VAL A 71 -10.71 -0.59 -2.85
C VAL A 71 -10.88 -0.08 -4.27
N ASN A 72 -10.06 -0.59 -5.18
CA ASN A 72 -10.13 -0.27 -6.61
C ASN A 72 -11.13 -1.23 -7.27
N PRO A 73 -12.23 -0.73 -7.86
CA PRO A 73 -13.27 -1.56 -8.47
C PRO A 73 -12.82 -2.22 -9.79
N ASN A 74 -11.62 -1.89 -10.29
CA ASN A 74 -11.17 -2.33 -11.59
C ASN A 74 -10.93 -3.85 -11.62
N SER A 75 -11.96 -4.55 -12.07
CA SER A 75 -11.98 -5.95 -12.45
C SER A 75 -11.30 -6.09 -13.82
N GLY A 76 -10.00 -5.80 -13.90
CA GLY A 76 -9.21 -6.00 -15.12
C GLY A 76 -9.65 -5.17 -16.34
N ASN A 77 -9.32 -3.88 -16.38
CA ASN A 77 -9.05 -3.21 -17.66
C ASN A 77 -8.17 -1.97 -17.45
N SER A 78 -6.85 -2.18 -17.34
CA SER A 78 -5.87 -1.14 -17.63
C SER A 78 -5.45 -1.29 -19.10
N THR A 79 -6.35 -0.94 -20.01
CA THR A 79 -5.95 -0.49 -21.34
C THR A 79 -5.43 0.93 -21.18
N ALA A 80 -4.13 1.08 -21.36
CA ALA A 80 -3.50 2.37 -21.58
C ALA A 80 -4.12 3.05 -22.81
N GLY A 81 -4.33 4.38 -22.74
CA GLY A 81 -4.52 5.24 -23.90
C GLY A 81 -5.98 5.40 -24.39
N GLY A 82 -6.61 6.51 -24.00
CA GLY A 82 -7.89 6.93 -24.56
C GLY A 82 -8.13 8.41 -24.33
N LYS A 83 -7.61 9.22 -25.26
CA LYS A 83 -7.87 10.67 -25.40
C LYS A 83 -9.36 10.98 -25.20
N ALA A 84 -9.70 11.81 -24.22
CA ALA A 84 -11.04 12.35 -24.09
C ALA A 84 -11.33 13.37 -25.22
N PRO A 85 -12.58 13.44 -25.73
CA PRO A 85 -12.99 14.44 -26.72
C PRO A 85 -12.94 15.87 -26.16
#